data_AF-A0AAN5BSC0-F1
#
_entry.id   AF-A0AAN5BSC0-F1
#
_cell.length_a   1.000
_cell.length_b   1.000
_cell.length_c   1.000
_cell.angle_alpha   90.00
_cell.angle_beta   90.00
_cell.angle_gamma   90.00
#
_symmetry.space_group_name_H-M   'P 1'
#
loop_
_entity.id
_entity.type
_entity.pdbx_description
1 polymer ?
#
loop_
_entity_poly.entity_id
_entity_poly.type
_entity_poly.pdbx_seq_one_letter_code
_entity_poly.pdbx_strand_id
1 'polypeptide(L)'
;MANSPDKPRVMLTNLVQVLVLRVVLSVLFRMETEALEVPDHDLLRLAEAINDAWTSSKDKTHLVSFQDNISLQNSLKTVFPHLNCLDPQGNPLNLVIPGFETMWRIVLRLFIEISYTSGLYHPEWRGIMTTFAIAPTKDEFERRNGKQNLSAEMLVNEALRLYPPTKRVYRAFLPVGSDTVEVLNADIEKAQTATHIWGSDAEVFAPGRWGALTPQQKLAFFPFGSKPFVCPAQAAFGPRAIALVVGALLVELGGEWSLCVGAECTEALVPGVRLSNQRTEYRDLCLARAGPV
;
A
#
# COMPACT_ATOMS: atom_id res chain seq x y z
N MET A 1 15.56 9.04 39.94
CA MET A 1 14.78 9.05 38.69
C MET A 1 15.00 7.70 38.05
N ALA A 2 14.06 6.77 38.24
CA ALA A 2 14.20 5.42 37.73
C ALA A 2 13.95 5.44 36.22
N ASN A 3 14.91 4.92 35.45
CA ASN A 3 14.74 4.61 34.03
C ASN A 3 13.50 3.72 33.88
N SER A 4 12.44 4.26 33.28
CA SER A 4 11.35 3.43 32.78
C SER A 4 11.96 2.48 31.74
N PRO A 5 11.75 1.16 31.82
CA PRO A 5 12.21 0.25 30.78
C PRO A 5 11.56 0.70 29.47
N ASP A 6 12.39 0.93 28.43
CA ASP A 6 11.93 1.34 27.12
C ASP A 6 10.78 0.43 26.68
N LYS A 7 9.58 0.99 26.59
CA LYS A 7 8.40 0.26 26.12
C LYS A 7 8.71 -0.30 24.73
N PRO A 8 8.34 -1.55 24.42
CA PRO A 8 8.60 -2.12 23.11
C PRO A 8 7.96 -1.24 22.03
N ARG A 9 8.80 -0.72 21.12
CA ARG A 9 8.39 0.07 19.97
C ARG A 9 8.48 -0.78 18.72
N VAL A 10 7.46 -0.71 17.87
CA VAL A 10 7.43 -1.41 16.58
C VAL A 10 7.43 -0.38 15.47
N MET A 11 8.39 -0.45 14.55
CA MET A 11 8.36 0.43 13.35
C MET A 11 7.19 0.02 12.47
N LEU A 12 6.21 0.91 12.30
CA LEU A 12 4.97 0.61 11.59
C LEU A 12 5.24 0.24 10.13
N THR A 13 6.13 0.99 9.47
CA THR A 13 6.53 0.70 8.08
C THR A 13 7.16 -0.68 7.97
N ASN A 14 8.06 -1.06 8.87
CA ASN A 14 8.70 -2.37 8.84
C ASN A 14 7.68 -3.51 9.01
N LEU A 15 6.78 -3.37 9.99
CA LEU A 15 5.71 -4.34 10.23
C LEU A 15 4.86 -4.54 8.97
N VAL A 16 4.40 -3.45 8.35
CA VAL A 16 3.57 -3.52 7.14
C VAL A 16 4.34 -4.11 5.96
N GLN A 17 5.62 -3.74 5.79
CA GLN A 17 6.44 -4.27 4.71
C GLN A 17 6.68 -5.77 4.84
N VAL A 18 7.05 -6.25 6.03
CA VAL A 18 7.23 -7.68 6.31
C VAL A 18 5.93 -8.43 6.06
N LEU A 19 4.81 -7.95 6.60
CA LEU A 19 3.52 -8.63 6.46
C LEU A 19 3.10 -8.75 4.99
N VAL A 20 3.23 -7.67 4.21
CA VAL A 20 2.88 -7.70 2.79
C VAL A 20 3.84 -8.57 1.98
N LEU A 21 5.14 -8.56 2.28
CA LEU A 21 6.08 -9.49 1.63
C LEU A 21 5.68 -10.94 1.90
N ARG A 22 5.36 -11.31 3.14
CA ARG A 22 4.92 -12.67 3.47
C ARG A 22 3.66 -13.05 2.66
N VAL A 23 2.67 -12.17 2.56
CA VAL A 23 1.48 -12.40 1.71
C VAL A 23 1.85 -12.58 0.24
N VAL A 24 2.76 -11.77 -0.30
CA VAL A 24 3.22 -11.87 -1.69
C VAL A 24 3.95 -13.19 -1.93
N LEU A 25 4.84 -13.60 -1.02
CA LEU A 25 5.57 -14.86 -1.10
C LEU A 25 4.60 -16.06 -1.06
N SER A 26 3.67 -16.07 -0.11
CA SER A 26 2.70 -17.16 0.00
C SER A 26 1.78 -17.25 -1.22
N VAL A 27 1.24 -16.12 -1.71
CA VAL A 27 0.22 -16.15 -2.77
C VAL A 27 0.82 -16.23 -4.17
N LEU A 28 1.85 -15.43 -4.49
CA LEU A 28 2.40 -15.34 -5.85
C LEU A 28 3.48 -16.39 -6.10
N PHE A 29 4.17 -16.86 -5.06
CA PHE A 29 5.27 -17.82 -5.16
C PHE A 29 4.94 -19.19 -4.54
N ARG A 30 3.75 -19.35 -3.94
CA ARG A 30 3.32 -20.59 -3.27
C ARG A 30 4.24 -21.02 -2.13
N MET A 31 4.89 -20.05 -1.49
CA MET A 31 5.75 -20.25 -0.32
C MET A 31 4.89 -20.16 0.94
N GLU A 32 3.99 -21.12 1.18
CA GLU A 32 3.03 -21.03 2.29
C GLU A 32 3.74 -21.15 3.65
N THR A 33 4.63 -22.13 3.80
CA THR A 33 5.39 -22.35 5.05
C THR A 33 6.71 -21.60 5.01
N GLU A 34 7.40 -21.64 3.87
CA GLU A 34 8.72 -21.04 3.68
C GLU A 34 8.67 -19.52 3.88
N ALA A 35 7.59 -18.87 3.45
CA ALA A 35 7.43 -17.44 3.68
C ALA A 35 7.37 -17.08 5.16
N LEU A 36 6.95 -17.99 6.06
CA LEU A 36 6.95 -17.81 7.52
C LEU A 36 8.35 -18.00 8.11
N GLU A 37 9.17 -18.84 7.50
CA GLU A 37 10.53 -19.17 7.95
C GLU A 37 11.56 -18.11 7.55
N VAL A 38 11.29 -17.29 6.52
CA VAL A 38 12.19 -16.17 6.16
C VAL A 38 12.29 -15.18 7.32
N PRO A 39 13.50 -14.87 7.82
CA PRO A 39 13.69 -13.89 8.88
C PRO A 39 13.21 -12.49 8.46
N ASP A 40 12.56 -11.76 9.38
CA ASP A 40 12.06 -10.40 9.13
C ASP A 40 13.13 -9.47 8.57
N HIS A 41 14.35 -9.56 9.11
CA HIS A 41 15.45 -8.70 8.70
C HIS A 41 15.90 -8.95 7.25
N ASP A 42 15.72 -10.16 6.70
CA ASP A 42 16.01 -10.45 5.29
C ASP A 42 14.90 -9.93 4.37
N LEU A 43 13.64 -10.00 4.81
CA LEU A 43 12.52 -9.37 4.11
C LEU A 43 12.67 -7.85 4.07
N LEU A 44 13.10 -7.24 5.17
CA LEU A 44 13.38 -5.79 5.23
C LEU A 44 14.54 -5.38 4.33
N ARG A 45 15.64 -6.17 4.29
CA ARG A 45 16.73 -5.94 3.33
C ARG A 45 16.25 -6.00 1.88
N LEU A 46 15.38 -6.97 1.55
CA LEU A 46 14.81 -7.04 0.21
C LEU A 46 13.92 -5.83 -0.10
N ALA A 47 13.07 -5.41 0.84
CA ALA A 47 12.24 -4.22 0.70
C ALA A 47 13.07 -2.95 0.46
N GLU A 48 14.15 -2.77 1.22
CA GLU A 48 15.09 -1.66 1.08
C GLU A 48 15.79 -1.69 -0.28
N ALA A 49 16.37 -2.83 -0.67
CA ALA A 49 17.05 -2.99 -1.94
C ALA A 49 16.12 -2.72 -3.16
N ILE A 50 14.85 -3.15 -3.09
CA ILE A 50 13.84 -2.84 -4.12
C ILE A 50 13.57 -1.34 -4.17
N ASN A 51 13.37 -0.70 -3.02
CA ASN A 51 13.10 0.74 -2.96
C ASN A 51 14.28 1.56 -3.51
N ASP A 52 15.51 1.17 -3.19
CA ASP A 52 16.72 1.85 -3.63
C ASP A 52 16.92 1.69 -5.13
N ALA A 53 16.79 0.47 -5.66
CA ALA A 53 16.84 0.22 -7.10
C ALA A 53 15.77 1.02 -7.85
N TRP A 54 14.55 1.08 -7.31
CA TRP A 54 13.47 1.89 -7.88
C TRP A 54 13.81 3.39 -7.86
N THR A 55 14.35 3.89 -6.76
CA THR A 55 14.70 5.31 -6.60
C THR A 55 15.81 5.70 -7.56
N SER A 56 16.87 4.89 -7.64
CA SER A 56 17.99 5.09 -8.56
C SER A 56 17.56 5.00 -10.03
N SER A 57 16.57 4.17 -10.38
CA SER A 57 16.09 4.08 -11.77
C SER A 57 15.43 5.35 -12.30
N LYS A 58 15.08 6.30 -11.42
CA LYS A 58 14.55 7.62 -11.81
C LYS A 58 15.66 8.62 -12.12
N ASP A 59 16.87 8.36 -11.65
CA ASP A 59 18.04 9.14 -12.03
C ASP A 59 18.59 8.59 -13.35
N LYS A 60 18.44 9.39 -14.42
CA LYS A 60 18.84 8.99 -15.76
C LYS A 60 20.36 9.02 -15.96
N THR A 61 21.13 9.64 -15.06
CA THR A 61 22.60 9.74 -15.21
C THR A 61 23.35 8.61 -14.50
N HIS A 62 22.75 7.98 -13.49
CA HIS A 62 23.39 6.94 -12.66
C HIS A 62 22.56 5.66 -12.60
N LEU A 63 22.08 5.21 -13.76
CA LEU A 63 21.21 4.05 -13.85
C LEU A 63 22.02 2.75 -13.68
N VAL A 64 21.89 2.12 -12.51
CA VAL A 64 22.53 0.84 -12.21
C VAL A 64 21.69 -0.29 -12.82
N SER A 65 22.30 -1.04 -13.74
CA SER A 65 21.65 -2.19 -14.34
C SER A 65 21.47 -3.32 -13.31
N PHE A 66 20.50 -4.21 -13.51
CA PHE A 66 20.23 -5.29 -12.53
C PHE A 66 21.46 -6.19 -12.30
N GLN A 67 22.18 -6.55 -13.37
CA GLN A 67 23.41 -7.37 -13.33
C GLN A 67 24.53 -6.75 -12.49
N ASP A 68 24.54 -5.42 -12.33
CA ASP A 68 25.52 -4.69 -11.53
C ASP A 68 25.01 -4.35 -10.11
N ASN A 69 23.72 -4.58 -9.84
CA ASN A 69 23.11 -4.33 -8.54
C ASN A 69 23.27 -5.52 -7.60
N ILE A 70 24.49 -5.66 -7.05
CA ILE A 70 24.88 -6.78 -6.17
C ILE A 70 24.02 -6.84 -4.89
N SER A 71 23.65 -5.69 -4.33
CA SER A 71 22.81 -5.64 -3.12
C SER A 71 21.45 -6.29 -3.37
N LEU A 72 20.76 -5.87 -4.44
CA LEU A 72 19.47 -6.42 -4.82
C LEU A 72 19.54 -7.91 -5.16
N GLN A 73 20.59 -8.33 -5.89
CA GLN A 73 20.80 -9.75 -6.22
C GLN A 73 21.00 -10.61 -4.96
N ASN A 74 21.79 -10.14 -4.00
CA ASN A 74 22.03 -10.85 -2.76
C ASN A 74 20.74 -10.98 -1.94
N SER A 75 19.99 -9.89 -1.76
CA SER A 75 18.70 -9.93 -1.05
C SER A 75 17.69 -10.86 -1.72
N LEU A 76 17.63 -10.88 -3.06
CA LEU A 76 16.79 -11.82 -3.79
C LEU A 76 17.22 -13.27 -3.58
N LYS A 77 18.52 -13.57 -3.66
CA LYS A 77 19.03 -14.93 -3.47
C LYS A 77 18.77 -15.46 -2.06
N THR A 78 18.79 -14.58 -1.05
CA THR A 78 18.44 -14.95 0.33
C THR A 78 16.98 -15.38 0.45
N VAL A 79 16.05 -14.64 -0.18
CA VAL A 79 14.60 -14.94 -0.09
C VAL A 79 14.19 -16.05 -1.07
N PHE A 80 14.85 -16.16 -2.22
CA PHE A 80 14.54 -17.10 -3.30
C PHE A 80 15.76 -17.98 -3.66
N PRO A 81 16.25 -18.83 -2.74
CA PRO A 81 17.49 -19.58 -2.93
C PRO A 81 17.47 -20.54 -4.12
N HIS A 82 16.28 -20.95 -4.56
CA HIS A 82 16.07 -21.92 -5.63
C HIS A 82 15.72 -21.31 -6.99
N LEU A 83 15.49 -19.99 -7.05
CA LEU A 83 15.12 -19.33 -8.30
C LEU A 83 16.34 -18.77 -9.02
N ASN A 84 16.38 -18.95 -10.34
CA ASN A 84 17.35 -18.27 -11.18
C ASN A 84 16.97 -16.78 -11.31
N CYS A 85 17.50 -15.96 -10.40
CA CYS A 85 17.22 -14.53 -10.37
C CYS A 85 17.87 -13.75 -11.54
N LEU A 86 18.72 -14.39 -12.36
CA LEU A 86 19.37 -13.74 -13.51
C LEU A 86 18.57 -13.91 -14.81
N ASP A 87 17.64 -14.86 -14.89
CA ASP A 87 16.75 -14.98 -16.04
C ASP A 87 15.73 -13.84 -16.03
N PRO A 88 15.72 -12.91 -17.01
CA PRO A 88 14.80 -11.78 -17.01
C PRO A 88 13.32 -12.18 -17.04
N GLN A 89 12.97 -13.32 -17.66
CA GLN A 89 11.57 -13.76 -17.74
C GLN A 89 11.12 -14.44 -16.43
N GLY A 90 11.96 -15.31 -15.87
CA GLY A 90 11.74 -15.97 -14.59
C GLY A 90 12.11 -15.15 -13.35
N ASN A 91 12.56 -13.90 -13.51
CA ASN A 91 13.03 -13.10 -12.38
C ASN A 91 11.89 -12.86 -11.37
N PRO A 92 12.07 -13.18 -10.07
CA PRO A 92 11.04 -12.97 -9.05
C PRO A 92 10.60 -11.50 -8.92
N LEU A 93 11.43 -10.53 -9.30
CA LEU A 93 11.06 -9.11 -9.30
C LEU A 93 9.85 -8.80 -10.19
N ASN A 94 9.60 -9.60 -11.24
CA ASN A 94 8.43 -9.45 -12.11
C ASN A 94 7.10 -9.60 -11.35
N LEU A 95 7.10 -10.31 -10.23
CA LEU A 95 5.92 -10.48 -9.37
C LEU A 95 6.07 -9.76 -8.02
N VAL A 96 7.26 -9.77 -7.42
CA VAL A 96 7.50 -9.10 -6.14
C VAL A 96 7.27 -7.60 -6.27
N ILE A 97 7.86 -6.92 -7.26
CA ILE A 97 7.70 -5.46 -7.37
C ILE A 97 6.22 -5.06 -7.49
N PRO A 98 5.43 -5.56 -8.47
CA PRO A 98 4.04 -5.15 -8.58
C PRO A 98 3.18 -5.61 -7.39
N GLY A 99 3.46 -6.77 -6.78
CA GLY A 99 2.70 -7.30 -5.64
C GLY A 99 3.01 -6.61 -4.31
N PHE A 100 4.28 -6.34 -4.03
CA PHE A 100 4.74 -5.77 -2.76
C PHE A 100 4.70 -4.24 -2.77
N GLU A 101 5.43 -3.58 -3.67
CA GLU A 101 5.65 -2.13 -3.64
C GLU A 101 4.35 -1.33 -3.72
N THR A 102 3.38 -1.85 -4.47
CA THR A 102 2.07 -1.19 -4.58
C THR A 102 1.21 -1.45 -3.35
N MET A 103 1.19 -2.69 -2.84
CA MET A 103 0.29 -3.13 -1.78
C MET A 103 0.68 -2.57 -0.40
N TRP A 104 1.96 -2.60 -0.03
CA TRP A 104 2.38 -2.15 1.32
C TRP A 104 2.08 -0.66 1.53
N ARG A 105 2.21 0.15 0.46
CA ARG A 105 1.98 1.60 0.52
C ARG A 105 0.53 1.96 0.75
N ILE A 106 -0.40 1.24 0.13
CA ILE A 106 -1.84 1.46 0.32
C ILE A 106 -2.32 0.88 1.64
N VAL A 107 -1.81 -0.30 2.03
CA VAL A 107 -2.11 -0.92 3.34
C VAL A 107 -1.71 0.02 4.47
N LEU A 108 -0.49 0.57 4.44
CA LEU A 108 0.00 1.50 5.45
C LEU A 108 -0.94 2.70 5.61
N ARG A 109 -1.34 3.32 4.49
CA ARG A 109 -2.16 4.53 4.50
C ARG A 109 -3.59 4.27 4.92
N LEU A 110 -4.20 3.18 4.45
CA LEU A 110 -5.55 2.81 4.87
C LEU A 110 -5.57 2.41 6.36
N PHE A 111 -4.55 1.70 6.85
CA PHE A 111 -4.42 1.39 8.27
C PHE A 111 -4.32 2.66 9.13
N ILE A 112 -3.49 3.63 8.71
CA ILE A 112 -3.37 4.93 9.37
C ILE A 112 -4.70 5.69 9.33
N GLU A 113 -5.38 5.72 8.19
CA GLU A 113 -6.66 6.40 8.03
C GLU A 113 -7.71 5.90 9.01
N ILE A 114 -7.82 4.57 9.16
CA ILE A 114 -8.80 3.96 10.04
C ILE A 114 -8.40 4.09 11.51
N SER A 115 -7.11 3.98 11.83
CA SER A 115 -6.68 3.84 13.23
C SER A 115 -6.33 5.16 13.90
N TYR A 116 -5.85 6.15 13.15
CA TYR A 116 -5.15 7.30 13.72
C TYR A 116 -5.54 8.66 13.13
N THR A 117 -6.34 8.71 12.06
CA THR A 117 -6.82 9.98 11.50
C THR A 117 -8.34 9.99 11.34
N SER A 118 -8.85 9.75 10.13
CA SER A 118 -10.26 9.92 9.78
C SER A 118 -11.17 8.96 10.54
N GLY A 119 -10.71 7.74 10.78
CA GLY A 119 -11.44 6.70 11.52
C GLY A 119 -11.61 7.00 13.02
N LEU A 120 -10.88 7.97 13.58
CA LEU A 120 -11.12 8.42 14.97
C LEU A 120 -12.53 9.02 15.14
N TYR A 121 -13.09 9.60 14.08
CA TYR A 121 -14.47 10.11 14.04
C TYR A 121 -15.48 9.06 13.59
N HIS A 122 -15.01 7.89 13.15
CA HIS A 122 -15.82 6.83 12.54
C HIS A 122 -15.38 5.44 13.06
N PRO A 123 -15.59 5.15 14.35
CA PRO A 123 -15.11 3.92 14.99
C PRO A 123 -15.66 2.63 14.36
N GLU A 124 -16.80 2.70 13.65
CA GLU A 124 -17.39 1.57 12.93
C GLU A 124 -16.52 1.06 11.76
N TRP A 125 -15.64 1.89 11.19
CA TRP A 125 -14.79 1.48 10.07
C TRP A 125 -13.83 0.36 10.46
N ARG A 126 -13.35 0.38 11.70
CA ARG A 126 -12.54 -0.70 12.26
C ARG A 126 -13.32 -2.02 12.26
N GLY A 127 -14.57 -2.00 12.72
CA GLY A 127 -15.44 -3.16 12.75
C GLY A 127 -15.68 -3.75 11.36
N ILE A 128 -15.92 -2.90 10.35
CA ILE A 128 -16.10 -3.34 8.96
C ILE A 128 -14.87 -4.13 8.46
N MET A 129 -13.67 -3.62 8.70
CA MET A 129 -12.43 -4.25 8.23
C MET A 129 -12.09 -5.52 9.02
N THR A 130 -12.30 -5.53 10.33
CA THR A 130 -12.02 -6.73 11.15
C THR A 130 -13.01 -7.85 10.85
N THR A 131 -14.30 -7.54 10.64
CA THR A 131 -15.28 -8.53 10.17
C THR A 131 -14.88 -9.14 8.84
N PHE A 132 -14.45 -8.32 7.88
CA PHE A 132 -13.95 -8.82 6.60
C PHE A 132 -12.70 -9.72 6.77
N ALA A 133 -11.74 -9.35 7.62
CA ALA A 133 -10.56 -10.17 7.83
C ALA A 133 -10.87 -11.55 8.45
N ILE A 134 -11.89 -11.64 9.31
CA ILE A 134 -12.34 -12.91 9.89
C ILE A 134 -13.03 -13.79 8.85
N ALA A 135 -13.79 -13.19 7.92
CA ALA A 135 -14.53 -13.91 6.87
C ALA A 135 -14.31 -13.26 5.48
N PRO A 136 -13.14 -13.45 4.84
CA PRO A 136 -12.71 -12.68 3.66
C PRO A 136 -13.36 -13.16 2.34
N THR A 137 -14.68 -13.22 2.33
CA THR A 137 -15.48 -13.58 1.15
C THR A 137 -15.77 -12.35 0.30
N LYS A 138 -16.10 -12.57 -0.98
CA LYS A 138 -16.55 -11.48 -1.86
C LYS A 138 -17.79 -10.79 -1.29
N ASP A 139 -18.76 -11.58 -0.84
CA ASP A 139 -20.02 -11.04 -0.31
C ASP A 139 -19.79 -10.18 0.93
N GLU A 140 -18.86 -10.57 1.83
CA GLU A 140 -18.50 -9.75 2.98
C GLU A 140 -17.80 -8.45 2.57
N PHE A 141 -16.91 -8.50 1.57
CA PHE A 141 -16.20 -7.33 1.08
C PHE A 141 -17.14 -6.24 0.57
N GLU A 142 -18.19 -6.66 -0.13
CA GLU A 142 -19.20 -5.78 -0.75
C GLU A 142 -20.36 -5.45 0.21
N ARG A 143 -20.49 -6.18 1.32
CA ARG A 143 -21.62 -6.02 2.24
C ARG A 143 -21.60 -4.65 2.88
N ARG A 144 -22.69 -3.91 2.69
CA ARG A 144 -22.92 -2.64 3.36
C ARG A 144 -23.58 -2.87 4.70
N ASN A 145 -22.95 -2.35 5.76
CA ASN A 145 -23.38 -2.56 7.14
C ASN A 145 -23.46 -1.24 7.91
N GLY A 146 -24.20 -1.27 9.02
CA GLY A 146 -24.27 -0.17 9.99
C GLY A 146 -25.07 1.05 9.50
N LYS A 147 -25.09 2.09 10.34
CA LYS A 147 -25.88 3.31 10.09
C LYS A 147 -25.41 4.10 8.87
N GLN A 148 -24.12 4.03 8.53
CA GLN A 148 -23.55 4.71 7.38
C GLN A 148 -23.67 3.93 6.06
N ASN A 149 -24.15 2.68 6.10
CA ASN A 149 -24.30 1.83 4.91
C ASN A 149 -22.99 1.69 4.10
N LEU A 150 -21.88 1.44 4.80
CA LEU A 150 -20.53 1.31 4.22
C LEU A 150 -20.08 -0.15 4.16
N SER A 151 -19.19 -0.46 3.22
CA SER A 151 -18.53 -1.77 3.07
C SER A 151 -17.00 -1.65 3.11
N ALA A 152 -16.30 -2.78 3.26
CA ALA A 152 -14.84 -2.83 3.18
C ALA A 152 -14.33 -2.37 1.79
N GLU A 153 -15.07 -2.70 0.73
CA GLU A 153 -14.80 -2.22 -0.62
C GLU A 153 -14.78 -0.69 -0.70
N MET A 154 -15.77 -0.03 -0.09
CA MET A 154 -15.86 1.44 -0.12
C MET A 154 -14.69 2.10 0.62
N LEU A 155 -14.24 1.52 1.73
CA LEU A 155 -13.05 1.97 2.46
C LEU A 155 -11.77 1.81 1.62
N VAL A 156 -11.60 0.65 0.99
CA VAL A 156 -10.43 0.38 0.12
C VAL A 156 -10.44 1.28 -1.10
N ASN A 157 -11.58 1.46 -1.76
CA ASN A 157 -11.68 2.30 -2.94
C ASN A 157 -11.41 3.78 -2.60
N GLU A 158 -11.85 4.26 -1.44
CA GLU A 158 -11.53 5.62 -1.01
C GLU A 158 -10.03 5.81 -0.74
N ALA A 159 -9.39 4.81 -0.11
CA ALA A 159 -7.94 4.84 0.03
C ALA A 159 -7.22 4.78 -1.31
N LEU A 160 -7.66 3.95 -2.26
CA LEU A 160 -7.07 3.87 -3.60
C LEU A 160 -7.28 5.15 -4.41
N ARG A 161 -8.35 5.89 -4.14
CA ARG A 161 -8.63 7.19 -4.75
C ARG A 161 -7.64 8.25 -4.24
N LEU A 162 -7.48 8.37 -2.93
CA LEU A 162 -6.59 9.35 -2.30
C LEU A 162 -5.12 8.98 -2.40
N TYR A 163 -4.81 7.69 -2.38
CA TYR A 163 -3.46 7.15 -2.23
C TYR A 163 -3.14 6.07 -3.28
N PRO A 164 -3.36 6.32 -4.59
CA PRO A 164 -3.02 5.34 -5.61
C PRO A 164 -1.51 5.04 -5.55
N PRO A 165 -1.09 3.77 -5.39
CA PRO A 165 0.33 3.43 -5.30
C PRO A 165 1.10 3.75 -6.58
N THR A 166 0.42 3.61 -7.72
CA THR A 166 0.89 4.06 -9.03
C THR A 166 0.26 5.41 -9.33
N LYS A 167 1.04 6.48 -9.13
CA LYS A 167 0.55 7.86 -9.34
C LYS A 167 0.45 8.24 -10.81
N ARG A 168 1.35 7.70 -11.64
CA ARG A 168 1.47 8.04 -13.05
C ARG A 168 1.74 6.80 -13.87
N VAL A 169 1.12 6.75 -15.04
CA VAL A 169 1.34 5.68 -16.02
C VAL A 169 1.78 6.31 -17.33
N TYR A 170 2.95 5.89 -17.82
CA TYR A 170 3.55 6.40 -19.05
C TYR A 170 3.19 5.51 -20.24
N ARG A 171 3.02 6.12 -21.41
CA ARG A 171 2.78 5.44 -22.69
C ARG A 171 3.63 6.09 -23.76
N ALA A 172 4.36 5.26 -24.50
CA ALA A 172 5.04 5.65 -25.71
C ALA A 172 4.15 5.27 -26.91
N PHE A 173 3.97 6.17 -27.86
CA PHE A 173 3.31 5.88 -29.13
C PHE A 173 4.03 6.59 -30.27
N LEU A 174 3.92 5.99 -31.46
CA LEU A 174 4.42 6.56 -32.70
C LEU A 174 3.20 7.06 -33.50
N PRO A 175 2.97 8.38 -33.57
CA PRO A 175 1.87 8.94 -34.36
C PRO A 175 1.98 8.52 -35.83
N VAL A 176 0.84 8.32 -36.49
CA VAL A 176 0.82 7.99 -37.92
C VAL A 176 1.47 9.12 -38.72
N GLY A 177 2.50 8.80 -39.49
CA GLY A 177 3.26 9.77 -40.28
C GLY A 177 4.35 10.53 -39.50
N SER A 178 4.63 10.13 -38.26
CA SER A 178 5.77 10.64 -37.48
C SER A 178 6.88 9.59 -37.41
N ASP A 179 8.14 10.05 -37.42
CA ASP A 179 9.33 9.24 -37.09
C ASP A 179 9.75 9.41 -35.63
N THR A 180 9.02 10.22 -34.85
CA THR A 180 9.33 10.50 -33.45
C THR A 180 8.34 9.83 -32.50
N VAL A 181 8.88 9.14 -31.50
CA VAL A 181 8.09 8.55 -30.42
C VAL A 181 7.67 9.63 -29.44
N GLU A 182 6.37 9.76 -29.21
CA GLU A 182 5.81 10.61 -28.17
C GLU A 182 5.62 9.81 -26.89
N VAL A 183 6.03 10.38 -25.75
CA VAL A 183 5.82 9.78 -24.43
C VAL A 183 4.88 10.67 -23.63
N LEU A 184 3.66 10.18 -23.42
CA LEU A 184 2.66 10.84 -22.56
C LEU A 184 2.51 10.09 -21.23
N ASN A 185 1.94 10.75 -20.24
CA ASN A 185 1.56 10.12 -18.99
C ASN A 185 0.16 10.53 -18.54
N ALA A 186 -0.56 9.58 -17.96
CA ALA A 186 -1.77 9.84 -17.20
C ALA A 186 -1.42 10.01 -15.73
N ASP A 187 -1.77 11.16 -15.14
CA ASP A 187 -1.61 11.42 -13.71
C ASP A 187 -2.86 10.95 -12.95
N ILE A 188 -2.79 9.71 -12.44
CA ILE A 188 -3.87 9.02 -11.74
C ILE A 188 -4.20 9.76 -10.45
N GLU A 189 -3.19 10.11 -9.67
CA GLU A 189 -3.38 10.82 -8.39
C GLU A 189 -4.09 12.15 -8.62
N LYS A 190 -3.60 12.95 -9.58
CA LYS A 190 -4.21 14.24 -9.91
C LYS A 190 -5.66 14.09 -10.39
N ALA A 191 -5.98 13.09 -11.21
CA ALA A 191 -7.34 12.84 -11.68
C ALA A 191 -8.27 12.44 -10.52
N GLN A 192 -7.78 11.63 -9.58
CA GLN A 192 -8.54 11.10 -8.45
C GLN A 192 -8.72 12.08 -7.30
N THR A 193 -7.97 13.20 -7.30
CA THR A 193 -8.09 14.27 -6.29
C THR A 193 -8.45 15.63 -6.89
N ALA A 194 -8.82 15.68 -8.17
CA ALA A 194 -9.22 16.92 -8.83
C ALA A 194 -10.54 17.46 -8.25
N THR A 195 -10.52 18.66 -7.68
CA THR A 195 -11.68 19.29 -7.03
C THR A 195 -12.86 19.51 -7.99
N HIS A 196 -12.61 19.79 -9.25
CA HIS A 196 -13.66 19.93 -10.27
C HIS A 196 -14.38 18.60 -10.61
N ILE A 197 -13.83 17.44 -10.20
CA ILE A 197 -14.43 16.11 -10.37
C ILE A 197 -15.00 15.59 -9.05
N TRP A 198 -14.23 15.76 -7.97
CA TRP A 198 -14.50 15.12 -6.67
C TRP A 198 -15.11 16.07 -5.63
N GLY A 199 -15.29 17.35 -5.96
CA GLY A 199 -15.85 18.37 -5.06
C GLY A 199 -14.78 19.15 -4.31
N SER A 200 -15.22 20.14 -3.52
CA SER A 200 -14.34 20.94 -2.66
C SER A 200 -13.67 20.12 -1.55
N ASP A 201 -14.23 18.96 -1.24
CA ASP A 201 -13.76 18.01 -0.25
C ASP A 201 -12.97 16.83 -0.87
N ALA A 202 -12.44 17.00 -2.09
CA ALA A 202 -11.71 15.97 -2.83
C ALA A 202 -10.53 15.34 -2.05
N GLU A 203 -9.95 16.04 -1.09
CA GLU A 203 -8.84 15.54 -0.27
C GLU A 203 -9.30 14.85 1.02
N VAL A 204 -10.59 14.92 1.37
CA VAL A 204 -11.15 14.28 2.55
C VAL A 204 -11.39 12.80 2.29
N PHE A 205 -10.93 11.95 3.21
CA PHE A 205 -11.24 10.52 3.24
C PHE A 205 -12.71 10.30 3.58
N ALA A 206 -13.54 10.16 2.55
CA ALA A 206 -14.99 10.02 2.69
C ALA A 206 -15.52 8.79 1.92
N PRO A 207 -15.50 7.60 2.54
CA PRO A 207 -16.00 6.37 1.92
C PRO A 207 -17.48 6.43 1.48
N GLY A 208 -18.27 7.34 2.05
CA GLY A 208 -19.67 7.56 1.64
C GLY A 208 -19.84 7.95 0.17
N ARG A 209 -18.82 8.53 -0.49
CA ARG A 209 -18.85 8.91 -1.93
C ARG A 209 -19.20 7.72 -2.82
N TRP A 210 -18.73 6.53 -2.46
CA TRP A 210 -18.93 5.29 -3.21
C TRP A 210 -20.39 4.81 -3.21
N GLY A 211 -21.25 5.41 -2.38
CA GLY A 211 -22.69 5.17 -2.40
C GLY A 211 -23.35 5.63 -3.71
N ALA A 212 -22.86 6.72 -4.31
CA ALA A 212 -23.43 7.33 -5.51
C ALA A 212 -22.40 8.17 -6.28
N LEU A 213 -21.56 7.52 -7.10
CA LEU A 213 -20.60 8.21 -7.96
C LEU A 213 -21.25 8.78 -9.23
N THR A 214 -20.83 9.98 -9.63
CA THR A 214 -21.15 10.55 -10.95
C THR A 214 -20.44 9.79 -12.07
N PRO A 215 -20.92 9.88 -13.34
CA PRO A 215 -20.21 9.29 -14.47
C PRO A 215 -18.76 9.78 -14.59
N GLN A 216 -18.52 11.07 -14.32
CA GLN A 216 -17.18 11.66 -14.37
C GLN A 216 -16.26 11.09 -13.28
N GLN A 217 -16.76 10.91 -12.06
CA GLN A 217 -16.00 10.29 -10.96
C GLN A 217 -15.64 8.83 -11.27
N LYS A 218 -16.58 8.07 -11.85
CA LYS A 218 -16.32 6.69 -12.30
C LYS A 218 -15.21 6.62 -13.34
N LEU A 219 -15.18 7.57 -14.29
CA LEU A 219 -14.11 7.66 -15.30
C LEU A 219 -12.78 8.13 -14.71
N ALA A 220 -12.81 8.97 -13.68
CA ALA A 220 -11.62 9.51 -13.02
C ALA A 220 -10.97 8.54 -12.03
N PHE A 221 -11.66 7.45 -11.66
CA PHE A 221 -11.13 6.42 -10.77
C PHE A 221 -10.53 5.24 -11.55
N PHE A 222 -9.21 5.18 -11.62
CA PHE A 222 -8.47 4.15 -12.35
C PHE A 222 -7.14 3.80 -11.66
N PRO A 223 -7.15 3.43 -10.37
CA PRO A 223 -5.92 3.16 -9.59
C PRO A 223 -5.16 1.93 -10.09
N PHE A 224 -5.84 1.08 -10.87
CA PHE A 224 -5.30 -0.13 -11.51
C PHE A 224 -5.02 0.04 -13.01
N GLY A 225 -5.00 1.29 -13.50
CA GLY A 225 -4.84 1.60 -14.92
C GLY A 225 -6.13 1.44 -15.72
N SER A 226 -6.00 1.51 -17.04
CA SER A 226 -7.10 1.46 -17.99
C SER A 226 -6.76 0.57 -19.19
N LYS A 227 -7.79 0.19 -19.96
CA LYS A 227 -7.62 -0.63 -21.16
C LYS A 227 -6.65 0.05 -22.14
N PRO A 228 -5.78 -0.71 -22.83
CA PRO A 228 -5.71 -2.17 -22.84
C PRO A 228 -4.84 -2.78 -21.73
N PHE A 229 -4.10 -1.97 -20.97
CA PHE A 229 -3.12 -2.43 -19.98
C PHE A 229 -3.61 -2.25 -18.54
N VAL A 230 -4.59 -3.07 -18.19
CA VAL A 230 -5.19 -3.11 -16.84
C VAL A 230 -4.36 -4.02 -15.94
N CYS A 231 -4.19 -3.64 -14.68
CA CYS A 231 -3.54 -4.48 -13.68
C CYS A 231 -4.28 -5.83 -13.54
N PRO A 232 -3.60 -6.98 -13.65
CA PRO A 232 -4.23 -8.30 -13.50
C PRO A 232 -4.94 -8.49 -12.15
N ALA A 233 -4.49 -7.79 -11.11
CA ALA A 233 -5.06 -7.87 -9.77
C ALA A 233 -6.37 -7.07 -9.58
N GLN A 234 -6.77 -6.21 -10.53
CA GLN A 234 -7.90 -5.28 -10.36
C GLN A 234 -9.20 -6.00 -10.01
N ALA A 235 -9.53 -7.05 -10.76
CA ALA A 235 -10.89 -7.57 -10.81
C ALA A 235 -11.37 -8.22 -9.50
N ALA A 236 -10.45 -8.63 -8.62
CA ALA A 236 -10.83 -9.27 -7.37
C ALA A 236 -9.71 -9.37 -6.32
N PHE A 237 -8.47 -9.62 -6.74
CA PHE A 237 -7.39 -9.95 -5.80
C PHE A 237 -6.90 -8.71 -5.04
N GLY A 238 -6.54 -7.63 -5.76
CA GLY A 238 -5.89 -6.46 -5.19
C GLY A 238 -6.70 -5.81 -4.07
N PRO A 239 -7.94 -5.34 -4.32
CA PRO A 239 -8.75 -4.68 -3.31
C PRO A 239 -9.03 -5.54 -2.07
N ARG A 240 -9.32 -6.83 -2.25
CA ARG A 240 -9.60 -7.75 -1.13
C ARG A 240 -8.33 -8.08 -0.34
N ALA A 241 -7.18 -8.23 -0.99
CA ALA A 241 -5.91 -8.42 -0.30
C ALA A 241 -5.56 -7.19 0.57
N ILE A 242 -5.77 -5.98 0.05
CA ILE A 242 -5.60 -4.74 0.83
C ILE A 242 -6.49 -4.77 2.09
N ALA A 243 -7.78 -5.08 1.92
CA ALA A 243 -8.68 -5.13 3.06
C ALA A 243 -8.32 -6.22 4.07
N LEU A 244 -7.87 -7.38 3.61
CA LEU A 244 -7.50 -8.50 4.47
C LEU A 244 -6.28 -8.13 5.33
N VAL A 245 -5.24 -7.57 4.71
CA VAL A 245 -4.02 -7.17 5.43
C VAL A 245 -4.31 -6.05 6.42
N VAL A 246 -5.07 -5.02 6.02
CA VAL A 246 -5.45 -3.95 6.95
C VAL A 246 -6.33 -4.48 8.08
N GLY A 247 -7.32 -5.31 7.77
CA GLY A 247 -8.19 -5.92 8.79
C GLY A 247 -7.41 -6.81 9.75
N ALA A 248 -6.43 -7.59 9.28
CA ALA A 248 -5.53 -8.38 10.14
C ALA A 248 -4.69 -7.47 11.05
N LEU A 249 -4.10 -6.39 10.52
CA LEU A 249 -3.42 -5.39 11.35
C LEU A 249 -4.34 -4.79 12.41
N LEU A 250 -5.60 -4.52 12.07
CA LEU A 250 -6.59 -4.02 13.04
C LEU A 250 -7.03 -5.08 14.05
N VAL A 251 -7.04 -6.37 13.72
CA VAL A 251 -7.34 -7.43 14.69
C VAL A 251 -6.21 -7.51 15.72
N GLU A 252 -4.97 -7.55 15.25
CA GLU A 252 -3.78 -7.76 16.10
C GLU A 252 -3.37 -6.48 16.86
N LEU A 253 -3.45 -5.33 16.20
CA LEU A 253 -3.14 -4.03 16.80
C LEU A 253 -4.43 -3.46 17.39
N GLY A 254 -4.76 -3.93 18.59
CA GLY A 254 -5.83 -3.42 19.46
C GLY A 254 -5.76 -1.91 19.72
N GLY A 255 -6.72 -1.37 20.48
CA GLY A 255 -6.70 0.05 20.91
C GLY A 255 -5.57 0.42 21.89
N GLU A 256 -4.74 -0.55 22.29
CA GLU A 256 -3.62 -0.35 23.22
C GLU A 256 -2.38 0.27 22.56
N TRP A 257 -2.34 0.33 21.23
CA TRP A 257 -1.19 0.85 20.47
C TRP A 257 -1.39 2.30 20.08
N SER A 258 -0.50 3.16 20.55
CA SER A 258 -0.44 4.57 20.17
C SER A 258 0.60 4.77 19.07
N LEU A 259 0.29 5.64 18.11
CA LEU A 259 1.21 6.05 17.06
C LEU A 259 2.14 7.14 17.60
N CYS A 260 3.44 7.01 17.35
CA CYS A 260 4.47 7.98 17.72
C CYS A 260 5.41 8.23 16.54
N VAL A 261 5.99 9.42 16.44
CA VAL A 261 6.97 9.79 15.41
C VAL A 261 8.36 9.65 16.02
N GLY A 262 9.25 8.83 15.47
CA GLY A 262 10.63 8.68 15.96
C GLY A 262 10.76 8.37 17.46
N ALA A 263 11.82 8.91 18.10
CA ALA A 263 12.08 8.74 19.53
C ALA A 263 11.20 9.64 20.42
N GLU A 264 10.75 10.79 19.89
CA GLU A 264 10.03 11.85 20.60
C GLU A 264 8.62 12.01 19.99
N CYS A 265 7.57 11.89 20.80
CA CYS A 265 6.19 11.94 20.34
C CYS A 265 5.75 13.35 19.83
N THR A 266 6.30 13.87 18.74
CA THR A 266 5.93 15.19 18.20
C THR A 266 6.12 15.28 16.68
N GLU A 267 5.10 14.90 15.94
CA GLU A 267 4.16 15.77 15.21
C GLU A 267 3.01 14.83 14.82
N ALA A 268 1.90 14.89 15.55
CA ALA A 268 0.79 13.97 15.33
C ALA A 268 0.25 14.13 13.91
N LEU A 269 -0.11 13.01 13.27
CA LEU A 269 -0.94 13.06 12.07
C LEU A 269 -2.18 13.89 12.38
N VAL A 270 -2.41 14.95 11.61
CA VAL A 270 -3.53 15.85 11.86
C VAL A 270 -4.81 15.15 11.38
N PRO A 271 -5.78 14.87 12.28
CA PRO A 271 -7.02 14.24 11.88
C PRO A 271 -7.75 15.08 10.83
N GLY A 272 -8.28 14.42 9.79
CA GLY A 272 -8.98 15.09 8.69
C GLY A 272 -8.09 15.75 7.63
N VAL A 273 -6.77 15.77 7.81
CA VAL A 273 -5.83 16.18 6.76
C VAL A 273 -5.40 14.96 5.96
N ARG A 274 -5.44 15.08 4.63
CA ARG A 274 -5.01 14.04 3.71
C ARG A 274 -3.56 13.63 3.98
N LEU A 275 -3.32 12.32 4.05
CA LEU A 275 -1.97 11.77 4.19
C LEU A 275 -1.12 12.07 2.95
N SER A 276 0.18 12.26 3.15
CA SER A 276 1.15 12.36 2.07
C SER A 276 1.26 11.02 1.34
N ASN A 277 1.03 11.06 0.03
CA ASN A 277 1.24 9.89 -0.83
C ASN A 277 2.71 9.79 -1.32
N GLN A 278 3.65 10.51 -0.71
CA GLN A 278 5.07 10.42 -1.10
C GLN A 278 5.71 9.12 -0.61
N ARG A 279 6.71 8.62 -1.35
CA ARG A 279 7.28 7.28 -1.13
C ARG A 279 8.14 7.15 0.13
N THR A 280 8.67 8.26 0.63
CA THR A 280 9.59 8.36 1.75
C THR A 280 8.90 8.65 3.08
N GLU A 281 7.61 8.94 3.05
CA GLU A 281 6.82 9.34 4.21
C GLU A 281 6.57 8.18 5.15
N TYR A 282 6.40 8.51 6.43
CA TYR A 282 5.96 7.60 7.50
C TYR A 282 6.97 6.51 7.88
N ARG A 283 8.20 6.59 7.40
CA ARG A 283 9.28 5.64 7.74
C ARG A 283 9.69 5.70 9.21
N ASP A 284 9.47 6.84 9.84
CA ASP A 284 9.73 7.16 11.24
C ASP A 284 8.54 6.87 12.17
N LEU A 285 7.38 6.46 11.62
CA LEU A 285 6.23 6.09 12.44
C LEU A 285 6.49 4.80 13.21
N CYS A 286 6.21 4.85 14.50
CA CYS A 286 6.28 3.71 15.40
C CYS A 286 5.00 3.53 16.20
N LEU A 287 4.74 2.28 16.56
CA LEU A 287 3.70 1.90 17.49
C LEU A 287 4.32 1.66 18.86
N ALA A 288 3.79 2.32 19.87
CA ALA A 288 4.16 2.11 21.27
C ALA A 288 2.93 1.64 22.04
N ARG A 289 3.10 0.59 22.84
CA ARG A 289 2.01 0.08 23.68
C ARG A 289 1.80 1.02 24.87
N ALA A 290 0.56 1.40 25.15
CA ALA A 290 0.23 2.00 26.43
C ALA A 290 0.65 1.03 27.54
N GLY A 291 1.33 1.53 28.59
CA GLY A 291 1.67 0.66 29.72
C GLY A 291 0.38 0.19 30.41
N PRO A 292 0.39 -0.91 31.18
CA PRO A 292 -0.74 -1.22 32.03
C PRO A 292 -1.03 0.01 32.91
N VAL A 293 -2.28 0.46 32.90
CA VAL A 293 -2.81 1.46 33.82
C VAL A 293 -2.86 0.86 35.22
#